data_AF-A0A1W9H0Y1-F1
#
_entry.id   AF-A0A1W9H0Y1-F1
#
_cell.length_a   1.000
_cell.length_b   1.000
_cell.length_c   1.000
_cell.angle_alpha   90.00
_cell.angle_beta   90.00
_cell.angle_gamma   90.00
#
_symmetry.space_group_name_H-M   'P 1'
#
loop_
_entity.id
_entity.type
_entity.pdbx_description
1 polymer ?
#
loop_
_entity_poly.entity_id
_entity_poly.type
_entity_poly.pdbx_seq_one_letter_code
_entity_poly.pdbx_strand_id
1 'polypeptide(L)' 'MAQRLIARIGSGFWLALVSIGIGVAGIAGCAADSPKPSTTMTPDQVKRNADKSFERLQQEEKNRTTGSGSAPY' A
#
# COMPACT_ATOMS: atom_id res chain seq x y z
N MET A 1 31.94 -27.38 37.62
CA MET A 1 31.75 -27.11 36.16
C MET A 1 30.30 -27.27 35.67
N ALA A 2 29.48 -28.16 36.25
CA ALA A 2 28.11 -28.43 35.76
C ALA A 2 27.12 -27.24 35.80
N GLN A 3 27.24 -26.31 36.76
CA GLN A 3 26.33 -25.16 36.89
C GLN A 3 26.40 -24.18 35.71
N ARG A 4 27.53 -24.08 35.00
CA ARG A 4 27.68 -23.19 33.82
C ARG A 4 27.02 -23.75 32.55
N LEU A 5 26.82 -25.07 32.47
CA LEU A 5 26.15 -25.72 31.32
C LEU A 5 24.62 -25.57 31.40
N ILE A 6 24.03 -25.70 32.60
CA ILE A 6 22.58 -25.57 32.82
C ILE A 6 22.10 -24.15 32.48
N ALA A 7 22.88 -23.13 32.88
CA ALA A 7 22.59 -21.73 32.55
C ALA A 7 22.63 -21.44 31.03
N ARG A 8 23.56 -22.08 30.30
CA ARG A 8 23.65 -21.96 28.83
C ARG A 8 22.48 -22.63 28.09
N ILE A 9 21.99 -23.76 28.62
CA ILE A 9 20.83 -24.46 28.06
C ILE A 9 19.55 -23.65 28.25
N GLY A 10 19.37 -23.06 29.44
CA GLY A 10 18.23 -22.18 29.73
C GLY A 10 18.25 -20.89 28.91
N SER A 11 19.41 -20.23 28.78
CA SER A 11 19.51 -18.98 28.02
C SER A 11 19.39 -19.20 26.52
N GLY A 12 19.96 -20.28 25.99
CA GLY A 12 19.86 -20.63 24.57
C GLY A 12 18.42 -20.91 24.15
N PHE A 13 17.67 -21.65 24.99
CA PHE A 13 16.26 -21.93 24.75
C PHE A 13 15.40 -20.65 24.80
N TRP A 14 15.68 -19.76 25.76
CA TRP A 14 14.97 -18.49 25.88
C TRP A 14 15.24 -17.55 24.69
N LEU A 15 16.50 -17.47 24.26
CA LEU A 15 16.88 -16.70 23.07
C LEU A 15 16.24 -17.25 21.78
N ALA A 16 16.17 -18.59 21.65
CA ALA A 16 15.51 -19.23 20.51
C ALA A 16 14.01 -18.88 20.46
N LEU A 17 13.29 -18.98 21.59
CA LEU A 17 11.87 -18.62 21.67
C LEU A 17 11.61 -17.16 21.28
N VAL A 18 12.42 -16.22 21.78
CA VAL A 18 12.28 -14.79 21.44
C VAL A 18 12.52 -14.55 19.94
N SER A 19 13.54 -15.18 19.36
CA SER A 19 13.86 -15.02 17.94
C SER A 19 12.75 -15.52 17.01
N ILE A 20 12.10 -16.63 17.35
CA ILE A 20 10.97 -17.20 16.58
C ILE A 20 9.76 -16.25 16.66
N GLY A 21 9.46 -15.72 17.86
CA GLY A 21 8.34 -14.79 18.04
C GLY A 21 8.50 -13.51 17.21
N ILE A 22 9.71 -12.94 17.17
CA ILE A 22 10.02 -11.76 16.35
C ILE A 22 9.89 -12.08 14.85
N GLY A 23 10.41 -13.24 14.42
CA GLY A 23 10.33 -13.68 13.02
C GLY A 23 8.89 -13.84 12.52
N VAL A 24 8.02 -14.44 13.35
CA VAL A 24 6.60 -14.64 13.01
C VAL A 24 5.83 -13.32 12.99
N ALA A 25 6.14 -12.38 13.90
CA ALA A 25 5.50 -11.07 13.92
C ALA A 25 5.83 -10.22 12.68
N GLY A 26 7.04 -10.35 12.13
CA GLY A 26 7.49 -9.58 10.95
C GLY A 26 6.76 -9.92 9.65
N ILE A 27 6.34 -11.19 9.47
CA ILE A 27 5.65 -11.66 8.26
C ILE A 27 4.13 -11.37 8.27
N ALA A 28 3.54 -11.11 9.44
CA ALA A 28 2.11 -10.80 9.55
C ALA A 28 1.74 -9.36 9.17
N GLY A 29 2.72 -8.45 9.05
CA GLY A 29 2.46 -7.01 8.87
C GLY A 29 2.02 -6.58 7.48
N CYS A 30 2.38 -7.29 6.40
CA CYS A 30 2.14 -6.82 5.03
C CYS A 30 0.77 -7.22 4.43
N ALA A 31 0.07 -8.21 4.99
CA ALA A 31 -1.20 -8.71 4.43
C ALA A 31 -2.38 -8.63 5.43
N ALA A 32 -2.18 -8.04 6.60
CA ALA A 32 -3.20 -7.98 7.65
C ALA A 32 -4.23 -6.84 7.46
N ASP A 33 -4.04 -5.93 6.49
CA ASP A 33 -5.10 -4.99 6.11
C ASP A 33 -6.13 -5.77 5.28
N SER A 34 -7.20 -6.23 5.92
CA SER A 34 -8.37 -6.75 5.21
C SER A 34 -8.78 -5.72 4.14
N PRO A 35 -8.98 -6.12 2.87
CA PRO A 35 -9.40 -5.20 1.83
C PRO A 35 -10.64 -4.45 2.31
N LYS A 36 -10.51 -3.13 2.51
CA LYS A 36 -11.66 -2.29 2.84
C LYS A 36 -12.72 -2.54 1.77
N PRO A 37 -14.00 -2.74 2.12
CA PRO A 37 -15.04 -3.00 1.15
C PRO A 37 -14.99 -1.91 0.10
N SER A 38 -14.58 -2.27 -1.12
CA SER A 38 -14.48 -1.33 -2.21
C SER A 38 -15.87 -0.78 -2.42
N THR A 39 -16.03 0.53 -2.25
CA THR A 39 -17.27 1.19 -2.64
C THR A 39 -17.35 1.06 -4.16
N THR A 40 -18.09 0.06 -4.63
CA THR A 40 -18.35 -0.12 -6.06
C THR A 40 -19.06 1.14 -6.54
N MET A 41 -18.36 1.96 -7.32
CA MET A 41 -18.98 3.14 -7.91
C MET A 41 -20.19 2.70 -8.72
N THR A 42 -21.32 3.38 -8.52
CA THR A 42 -22.51 3.12 -9.33
C THR A 42 -22.25 3.52 -10.79
N PRO A 43 -22.92 2.89 -11.77
CA PRO A 43 -22.76 3.25 -13.18
C PRO A 43 -22.98 4.75 -13.45
N ASP A 44 -23.90 5.39 -12.72
CA ASP A 44 -24.14 6.83 -12.79
C ASP A 44 -22.93 7.67 -12.35
N GLN A 45 -22.20 7.24 -11.31
CA GLN A 45 -20.99 7.93 -10.86
C GLN A 45 -19.87 7.80 -11.88
N VAL A 46 -19.72 6.62 -12.48
CA VAL A 46 -18.74 6.39 -13.55
C VAL A 46 -19.04 7.30 -14.75
N LYS A 47 -20.31 7.36 -15.17
CA LYS A 47 -20.73 8.23 -16.28
C LYS A 47 -20.45 9.70 -15.99
N ARG A 48 -20.86 10.21 -14.83
CA ARG A 48 -20.62 11.61 -14.45
C ARG A 48 -19.12 11.95 -14.37
N ASN A 49 -18.29 11.04 -13.86
CA ASN A 49 -16.84 11.22 -13.81
C ASN A 49 -16.22 11.26 -15.22
N ALA A 50 -16.71 10.41 -16.13
CA ALA A 50 -16.27 10.40 -17.52
C ALA A 50 -16.67 11.70 -18.24
N ASP A 51 -17.93 12.11 -18.12
CA ASP A 51 -18.46 13.34 -18.73
C ASP A 51 -17.67 14.57 -18.26
N LYS A 52 -17.44 14.70 -16.94
CA LYS A 52 -16.65 15.79 -16.36
C LYS A 52 -15.21 15.82 -16.87
N SER A 53 -14.58 14.66 -16.99
CA SER A 53 -13.22 14.55 -17.52
C SER A 53 -13.16 14.96 -18.99
N PHE A 54 -14.17 14.56 -19.78
CA PHE A 54 -14.25 14.91 -21.19
C PHE A 54 -14.49 16.41 -21.40
N GLU A 55 -15.34 17.05 -20.61
CA GLU A 55 -15.54 18.50 -20.64
C GLU A 55 -14.24 19.25 -20.31
N ARG A 56 -13.51 18.79 -19.30
CA ARG A 56 -12.22 19.38 -18.92
C ARG A 56 -11.19 19.27 -20.05
N LEU A 57 -11.07 18.09 -20.68
CA LEU A 57 -10.17 17.89 -21.81
C LEU A 57 -10.52 18.80 -22.99
N GLN A 58 -11.81 18.98 -23.27
CA GLN A 58 -12.25 19.93 -24.30
C GLN A 58 -11.88 21.38 -23.97
N GLN A 59 -11.98 21.78 -22.69
CA GLN A 59 -11.55 23.12 -22.27
C GLN A 59 -10.04 23.28 -22.39
N GLU A 60 -9.26 22.28 -22.02
CA GLU A 60 -7.79 22.27 -22.16
C GLU A 60 -7.38 22.39 -23.64
N GLU A 61 -8.03 21.68 -24.55
CA GLU A 61 -7.76 21.78 -26.00
C GLU A 61 -8.21 23.13 -26.60
N LYS A 62 -9.36 23.67 -26.18
CA LYS A 62 -9.79 25.03 -26.57
C LYS A 62 -8.82 26.11 -26.09
N ASN A 63 -8.30 25.96 -24.88
CA ASN A 63 -7.30 26.85 -24.31
C ASN A 63 -5.95 26.72 -25.04
N ARG A 64 -5.55 25.52 -25.47
CA ARG A 64 -4.38 25.31 -26.34
C ARG A 64 -4.51 25.93 -27.73
N THR A 65 -5.72 25.98 -28.29
CA THR A 65 -5.96 26.59 -29.61
C THR A 65 -6.04 28.12 -29.55
N THR A 66 -6.42 28.71 -28.41
CA THR A 66 -6.44 30.16 -28.21
C THR A 66 -5.16 30.74 -27.62
N GLY A 67 -4.37 29.93 -26.89
CA GLY A 67 -3.02 30.26 -26.45
C GLY A 67 -1.97 29.63 -27.36
N SER A 68 -1.52 30.39 -28.37
CA SER A 68 -0.41 30.06 -29.29
C SER A 68 0.60 29.00 -28.78
N GLY A 69 0.57 27.82 -29.41
CA GLY A 69 1.75 27.05 -29.78
C GLY A 69 2.33 26.05 -28.76
N SER A 70 2.17 24.76 -29.09
CA SER A 70 3.13 23.67 -28.82
C SER A 70 3.93 23.73 -27.50
N ALA A 71 3.39 23.09 -26.44
CA ALA A 71 4.27 22.56 -25.39
C ALA A 71 5.03 21.36 -25.99
N PRO A 72 6.38 21.39 -26.08
CA PRO A 72 7.14 20.21 -26.47
C PRO A 72 7.08 19.18 -25.33
N TYR A 73 7.02 17.92 -25.74
CA TYR A 73 7.03 16.74 -24.86
C TYR A 73 8.30 16.68 -24.00
#